data_AF-W5T3N5-F1
#
_entry.id   AF-W5T3N5-F1
#
_cell.length_a   1.000
_cell.length_b   1.000
_cell.length_c   1.000
_cell.angle_alpha   90.00
_cell.angle_beta   90.00
_cell.angle_gamma   90.00
#
_symmetry.space_group_name_H-M   'P 1'
#
loop_
_entity.id
_entity.type
_entity.pdbx_description
1 polymer ?
#
loop_
_entity_poly.entity_id
_entity_poly.type
_entity_poly.pdbx_seq_one_letter_code
_entity_poly.pdbx_strand_id
1 'polypeptide(L)'
;MRNILNNISVAFALTAFTLVGCNPKGGDLTALQDIQSSDDATTQQHITLSPQLAVSNVKLEGKKGNLIPKPELKPANPNDKQKLAQNALEKTQGAKSEEDKAPLIAWITNKAKTDMALINKYNNNIEDTEQYGMKWGVFKFLKNTENNKIMNSVENTQLRKLLYSSLDWSEGKIRKFGTILNTIERNDTNHLAKTILSAGVNYAQGYFEWIISTTYNKTEHLNKLTLRKLKNIKANFEKIDKLRQKWRDAINKIIAKYEANTDGMQNNNQELLKHINSQYGRVFKDEIPKIKALAQDIEKILK
;
A
#
# COMPACT_ATOMS: atom_id res chain seq x y z
N MET A 1 -7.77 -42.21 -47.93
CA MET A 1 -6.33 -42.48 -47.67
C MET A 1 -5.93 -41.75 -46.41
N ARG A 2 -5.53 -42.52 -45.38
CA ARG A 2 -5.07 -42.05 -44.07
C ARG A 2 -3.60 -41.64 -44.17
N ASN A 3 -3.17 -40.61 -43.46
CA ASN A 3 -1.77 -40.47 -43.06
C ASN A 3 -1.70 -40.21 -41.54
N ILE A 4 -1.06 -41.16 -40.88
CA ILE A 4 -0.75 -41.27 -39.46
C ILE A 4 0.75 -40.96 -39.34
N LEU A 5 1.12 -40.01 -38.49
CA LEU A 5 2.48 -39.75 -37.98
C LEU A 5 2.29 -38.84 -36.75
N ASN A 6 2.95 -38.99 -35.61
CA ASN A 6 3.94 -39.94 -35.15
C ASN A 6 3.99 -39.76 -33.62
N ASN A 7 3.99 -40.85 -32.85
CA ASN A 7 4.11 -40.81 -31.39
C ASN A 7 5.58 -40.56 -31.00
N ILE A 8 5.85 -39.53 -30.20
CA ILE A 8 7.14 -39.34 -29.53
C ILE A 8 6.98 -39.84 -28.09
N SER A 9 7.60 -40.98 -27.80
CA SER A 9 7.74 -41.54 -26.44
C SER A 9 8.93 -40.89 -25.74
N VAL A 10 8.68 -40.17 -24.65
CA VAL A 10 9.73 -39.61 -23.77
C VAL A 10 10.00 -40.61 -22.65
N ALA A 11 11.22 -41.13 -22.60
CA ALA A 11 11.71 -41.97 -21.51
C ALA A 11 12.10 -41.10 -20.30
N PHE A 12 11.54 -41.40 -19.12
CA PHE A 12 11.96 -40.80 -17.85
C PHE A 12 13.01 -41.69 -17.17
N ALA A 13 14.21 -41.16 -16.97
CA ALA A 13 15.22 -41.77 -16.10
C ALA A 13 15.01 -41.26 -14.66
N LEU A 14 14.53 -42.13 -13.78
CA LEU A 14 14.46 -41.89 -12.33
C LEU A 14 15.86 -42.11 -11.73
N THR A 15 16.47 -41.07 -11.17
CA THR A 15 17.65 -41.21 -10.31
C THR A 15 17.24 -40.91 -8.87
N ALA A 16 17.30 -41.94 -8.03
CA ALA A 16 17.09 -41.84 -6.59
C ALA A 16 18.42 -41.52 -5.90
N PHE A 17 18.46 -40.43 -5.13
CA PHE A 17 19.55 -40.14 -4.20
C PHE A 17 19.17 -40.65 -2.81
N THR A 18 19.93 -41.60 -2.28
CA THR A 18 19.91 -41.98 -0.87
C THR A 18 20.91 -41.08 -0.11
N LEU A 19 20.39 -40.27 0.80
CA LEU A 19 21.19 -39.60 1.83
C LEU A 19 21.22 -40.51 3.06
N VAL A 20 22.42 -40.97 3.43
CA VAL A 20 22.69 -41.52 4.77
C VAL A 20 23.65 -40.56 5.45
N GLY A 21 23.14 -39.93 6.52
CA GLY A 21 23.90 -39.06 7.39
C GLY A 21 24.70 -39.82 8.44
N CYS A 22 25.77 -39.19 8.91
CA CYS A 22 26.39 -39.48 10.19
C CYS A 22 26.53 -38.17 10.99
N ASN A 23 26.17 -38.29 12.26
CA ASN A 23 26.00 -37.26 13.29
C ASN A 23 27.36 -36.79 13.87
N PRO A 24 27.45 -35.62 14.54
CA PRO A 24 28.68 -35.08 15.11
C PRO A 24 28.90 -35.53 16.57
N LYS A 25 30.17 -35.72 16.95
CA LYS A 25 30.68 -35.66 18.34
C LYS A 25 31.48 -34.35 18.41
N GLY A 26 31.27 -33.42 19.34
CA GLY A 26 31.33 -33.57 20.79
C GLY A 26 32.57 -32.78 21.25
N GLY A 27 32.37 -31.69 21.99
CA GLY A 27 33.45 -30.79 22.41
C GLY A 27 32.92 -29.65 23.28
N ASP A 28 32.72 -29.98 24.55
CA ASP A 28 32.37 -29.10 25.66
C ASP A 28 33.58 -28.20 26.02
N LEU A 29 33.36 -26.92 26.29
CA LEU A 29 34.28 -26.05 27.05
C LEU A 29 33.48 -24.89 27.64
N THR A 30 33.25 -25.02 28.93
CA THR A 30 32.71 -24.03 29.84
C THR A 30 33.81 -23.12 30.39
N ALA A 31 33.37 -21.97 30.90
CA ALA A 31 34.03 -21.02 31.79
C ALA A 31 34.93 -19.93 31.17
N LEU A 32 34.45 -18.68 31.25
CA LEU A 32 34.93 -17.72 32.25
C LEU A 32 33.87 -16.62 32.49
N GLN A 33 33.66 -16.33 33.77
CA GLN A 33 32.75 -15.34 34.36
C GLN A 33 33.45 -13.98 34.58
N ASP A 34 32.61 -12.94 34.57
CA ASP A 34 32.64 -11.63 35.26
C ASP A 34 33.91 -10.74 35.09
N ILE A 35 33.87 -9.39 35.03
CA ILE A 35 33.16 -8.37 35.82
C ILE A 35 33.17 -7.03 35.03
N GLN A 36 32.17 -6.18 35.33
CA GLN A 36 32.17 -4.69 35.39
C GLN A 36 31.37 -3.87 34.38
N SER A 37 30.29 -3.31 34.93
CA SER A 37 29.56 -2.11 34.53
C SER A 37 30.44 -0.88 34.38
N SER A 38 30.15 -0.07 33.37
CA SER A 38 30.22 1.38 33.47
C SER A 38 29.13 1.99 32.60
N ASP A 39 28.25 2.75 33.23
CA ASP A 39 27.32 3.67 32.60
C ASP A 39 28.07 4.63 31.68
N ASP A 40 27.58 4.83 30.45
CA ASP A 40 27.44 6.18 29.94
C ASP A 40 26.31 6.28 28.92
N ALA A 41 25.50 7.32 29.11
CA ALA A 41 24.27 7.56 28.39
C ALA A 41 24.56 8.19 27.03
N THR A 42 24.06 7.60 25.95
CA THR A 42 23.69 8.37 24.75
C THR A 42 22.43 7.79 24.14
N THR A 43 21.34 8.52 24.38
CA THR A 43 19.99 8.29 23.87
C THR A 43 19.98 8.37 22.35
N GLN A 44 20.25 7.26 21.66
CA GLN A 44 19.83 7.09 20.28
C GLN A 44 18.40 6.54 20.29
N GLN A 45 17.44 7.42 20.00
CA GLN A 45 16.07 7.02 19.70
C GLN A 45 16.08 6.15 18.45
N HIS A 46 16.17 4.84 18.66
CA HIS A 46 15.95 3.84 17.64
C HIS A 46 14.46 3.85 17.29
N ILE A 47 14.06 4.65 16.32
CA ILE A 47 12.71 4.62 15.76
C ILE A 47 12.61 3.32 14.94
N THR A 48 12.24 2.24 15.63
CA THR A 48 11.90 0.96 15.00
C THR A 48 10.52 1.08 14.37
N LEU A 49 10.43 1.72 13.19
CA LEU A 49 9.26 1.68 12.34
C LEU A 49 9.24 0.35 11.57
N SER A 50 8.84 -0.73 12.25
CA SER A 50 8.52 -1.98 11.56
C SER A 50 7.23 -1.79 10.73
N PRO A 51 7.24 -2.04 9.40
CA PRO A 51 6.01 -2.02 8.62
C PRO A 51 5.12 -3.19 9.09
N GLN A 52 4.06 -2.88 9.82
CA GLN A 52 3.02 -3.86 10.17
C GLN A 52 2.15 -4.10 8.94
N LEU A 53 1.88 -5.37 8.61
CA LEU A 53 0.89 -5.77 7.61
C LEU A 53 -0.50 -5.68 8.27
N ALA A 54 -0.97 -4.45 8.54
CA ALA A 54 -2.30 -4.20 9.09
C ALA A 54 -3.30 -3.84 7.97
N VAL A 55 -4.43 -4.53 7.92
CA VAL A 55 -5.61 -4.16 7.16
C VAL A 55 -6.21 -2.92 7.81
N SER A 56 -6.51 -1.89 7.02
CA SER A 56 -7.39 -0.82 7.48
C SER A 56 -8.84 -1.34 7.53
N ASN A 57 -9.16 -2.17 8.53
CA ASN A 57 -10.53 -2.66 8.76
C ASN A 57 -11.37 -1.53 9.41
N VAL A 58 -11.86 -0.58 8.61
CA VAL A 58 -12.87 0.37 9.08
C VAL A 58 -14.25 -0.27 8.92
N LYS A 59 -14.73 -0.84 10.02
CA LYS A 59 -16.09 -1.37 10.22
C LYS A 59 -17.12 -0.25 9.97
N LEU A 60 -17.99 -0.43 8.98
CA LEU A 60 -19.11 0.45 8.65
C LEU A 60 -20.32 0.08 9.53
N GLU A 61 -20.62 0.89 10.54
CA GLU A 61 -21.91 0.87 11.24
C GLU A 61 -22.56 2.25 11.16
N GLY A 62 -23.87 2.28 10.93
CA GLY A 62 -24.66 3.51 10.80
C GLY A 62 -25.77 3.62 11.84
N LYS A 63 -26.15 4.86 12.20
CA LYS A 63 -27.53 5.38 12.21
C LYS A 63 -27.65 6.76 12.91
N LYS A 64 -28.41 7.63 12.23
CA LYS A 64 -29.51 8.55 12.63
C LYS A 64 -29.45 9.48 13.86
N GLY A 65 -29.84 10.75 13.60
CA GLY A 65 -30.80 11.56 14.39
C GLY A 65 -30.21 12.87 14.96
N ASN A 66 -30.50 14.05 14.38
CA ASN A 66 -31.52 15.06 14.81
C ASN A 66 -31.10 15.83 16.10
N LEU A 67 -31.23 17.16 16.31
CA LEU A 67 -32.05 18.28 15.82
C LEU A 67 -31.35 19.63 16.17
N ILE A 68 -31.74 20.71 15.49
CA ILE A 68 -31.40 22.13 15.75
C ILE A 68 -32.40 22.71 16.77
N PRO A 69 -32.03 23.76 17.56
CA PRO A 69 -32.82 25.00 17.46
C PRO A 69 -32.01 26.30 17.29
N LYS A 70 -32.77 27.31 16.84
CA LYS A 70 -32.50 28.63 16.24
C LYS A 70 -32.21 29.74 17.30
N PRO A 71 -31.66 30.92 16.94
CA PRO A 71 -31.02 31.86 17.87
C PRO A 71 -31.92 33.04 18.30
N GLU A 72 -31.54 33.68 19.41
CA GLU A 72 -32.07 34.96 19.91
C GLU A 72 -31.10 36.13 19.65
N LEU A 73 -31.66 37.33 19.51
CA LEU A 73 -31.02 38.57 19.05
C LEU A 73 -31.13 39.71 20.09
N LYS A 74 -30.04 40.49 20.19
CA LYS A 74 -29.87 41.95 20.50
C LYS A 74 -29.01 42.28 21.75
N PRO A 75 -28.36 43.47 21.85
CA PRO A 75 -28.34 44.64 20.95
C PRO A 75 -26.93 45.11 20.49
N ALA A 76 -26.92 46.21 19.73
CA ALA A 76 -25.84 46.78 18.92
C ALA A 76 -24.64 47.36 19.70
N ASN A 77 -23.43 47.20 19.13
CA ASN A 77 -22.17 47.77 19.58
C ASN A 77 -21.50 48.47 18.37
N PRO A 78 -20.82 49.62 18.51
CA PRO A 78 -20.54 50.59 17.44
C PRO A 78 -19.37 50.21 16.50
N ASN A 79 -19.20 48.92 16.21
CA ASN A 79 -18.16 48.39 15.33
C ASN A 79 -18.63 48.18 13.86
N ASP A 80 -19.78 48.75 13.51
CA ASP A 80 -20.50 48.47 12.26
C ASP A 80 -19.80 49.03 11.00
N LYS A 81 -18.92 50.02 11.11
CA LYS A 81 -18.20 50.56 9.94
C LYS A 81 -17.06 49.66 9.45
N GLN A 82 -16.44 48.87 10.33
CA GLN A 82 -15.41 47.88 9.93
C GLN A 82 -16.05 46.57 9.43
N LYS A 83 -17.18 46.16 10.02
CA LYS A 83 -17.95 44.99 9.54
C LYS A 83 -18.60 45.22 8.17
N LEU A 84 -19.01 46.44 7.84
CA LEU A 84 -19.57 46.76 6.52
C LEU A 84 -18.52 46.72 5.40
N ALA A 85 -17.27 47.12 5.67
CA ALA A 85 -16.19 47.04 4.68
C ALA A 85 -15.71 45.60 4.45
N GLN A 86 -15.67 44.77 5.49
CA GLN A 86 -15.28 43.35 5.38
C GLN A 86 -16.38 42.49 4.73
N ASN A 87 -17.66 42.77 5.04
CA ASN A 87 -18.81 42.14 4.39
C ASN A 87 -19.02 42.61 2.94
N ALA A 88 -18.60 43.83 2.58
CA ALA A 88 -18.62 44.31 1.21
C ALA A 88 -17.52 43.62 0.36
N LEU A 89 -16.31 43.41 0.91
CA LEU A 89 -15.26 42.65 0.23
C LEU A 89 -15.65 41.17 0.02
N GLU A 90 -16.30 40.56 1.01
CA GLU A 90 -16.85 39.20 0.91
C GLU A 90 -18.07 39.13 -0.03
N LYS A 91 -18.88 40.19 -0.18
CA LYS A 91 -19.99 40.22 -1.13
C LYS A 91 -19.56 40.45 -2.58
N THR A 92 -18.48 41.20 -2.82
CA THR A 92 -17.96 41.40 -4.19
C THR A 92 -17.13 40.20 -4.67
N GLN A 93 -16.53 39.41 -3.75
CA GLN A 93 -15.93 38.10 -4.08
C GLN A 93 -16.93 36.93 -4.01
N GLY A 94 -18.04 37.07 -3.29
CA GLY A 94 -19.04 36.02 -3.08
C GLY A 94 -19.69 35.53 -4.37
N ALA A 95 -19.88 36.39 -5.37
CA ALA A 95 -20.43 36.02 -6.68
C ALA A 95 -19.44 35.25 -7.57
N LYS A 96 -18.12 35.43 -7.38
CA LYS A 96 -17.06 34.67 -8.07
C LYS A 96 -16.62 33.41 -7.31
N SER A 97 -16.99 33.26 -6.04
CA SER A 97 -16.44 32.20 -5.16
C SER A 97 -17.17 30.85 -5.23
N GLU A 98 -18.44 30.82 -5.65
CA GLU A 98 -19.16 29.57 -5.90
C GLU A 98 -18.85 28.98 -7.29
N GLU A 99 -18.57 29.84 -8.30
CA GLU A 99 -18.17 29.39 -9.66
C GLU A 99 -16.92 28.51 -9.65
N ASP A 100 -15.97 28.76 -8.74
CA ASP A 100 -14.73 27.98 -8.63
C ASP A 100 -14.89 26.64 -7.86
N LYS A 101 -16.00 26.43 -7.14
CA LYS A 101 -16.22 25.19 -6.37
C LYS A 101 -16.75 24.06 -7.23
N ALA A 102 -17.69 24.36 -8.12
CA ALA A 102 -18.36 23.35 -8.94
C ALA A 102 -17.37 22.46 -9.74
N PRO A 103 -16.33 23.01 -10.41
CA PRO A 103 -15.34 22.19 -11.11
C PRO A 103 -14.54 21.27 -10.18
N LEU A 104 -14.20 21.72 -8.97
CA LEU A 104 -13.48 20.90 -8.00
C LEU A 104 -14.35 19.78 -7.44
N ILE A 105 -15.62 20.07 -7.14
CA ILE A 105 -16.58 19.06 -6.67
C ILE A 105 -16.80 18.02 -7.76
N ALA A 106 -16.99 18.45 -9.01
CA ALA A 106 -17.12 17.55 -10.16
C ALA A 106 -15.88 16.67 -10.33
N TRP A 107 -14.67 17.24 -10.26
CA TRP A 107 -13.42 16.49 -10.34
C TRP A 107 -13.29 15.45 -9.23
N ILE A 108 -13.51 15.82 -7.96
CA ILE A 108 -13.39 14.92 -6.81
C ILE A 108 -14.43 13.79 -6.91
N THR A 109 -15.66 14.14 -7.26
CA THR A 109 -16.75 13.17 -7.44
C THR A 109 -16.43 12.18 -8.56
N ASN A 110 -15.98 12.68 -9.72
CA ASN A 110 -15.62 11.83 -10.85
C ASN A 110 -14.44 10.93 -10.50
N LYS A 111 -13.40 11.45 -9.86
CA LYS A 111 -12.27 10.63 -9.39
C LYS A 111 -12.74 9.51 -8.46
N ALA A 112 -13.53 9.83 -7.43
CA ALA A 112 -14.03 8.83 -6.50
C ALA A 112 -14.89 7.77 -7.21
N LYS A 113 -15.76 8.17 -8.14
CA LYS A 113 -16.59 7.25 -8.94
C LYS A 113 -15.74 6.33 -9.84
N THR A 114 -14.83 6.89 -10.62
CA THR A 114 -13.97 6.14 -11.55
C THR A 114 -13.06 5.18 -10.80
N ASP A 115 -12.42 5.65 -9.73
CA ASP A 115 -11.53 4.80 -8.94
C ASP A 115 -12.31 3.72 -8.18
N MET A 116 -13.51 4.02 -7.66
CA MET A 116 -14.37 3.01 -7.03
C MET A 116 -14.82 1.93 -8.04
N ALA A 117 -15.16 2.32 -9.27
CA ALA A 117 -15.49 1.38 -10.33
C ALA A 117 -14.29 0.46 -10.66
N LEU A 118 -13.07 1.01 -10.68
CA LEU A 118 -11.85 0.25 -10.89
C LEU A 118 -11.58 -0.73 -9.73
N ILE A 119 -11.75 -0.27 -8.48
CA ILE A 119 -11.63 -1.12 -7.28
C ILE A 119 -12.62 -2.28 -7.34
N ASN A 120 -13.88 -2.01 -7.68
CA ASN A 120 -14.90 -3.04 -7.82
C ASN A 120 -14.56 -4.05 -8.93
N LYS A 121 -14.05 -3.56 -10.07
CA LYS A 121 -13.54 -4.43 -11.14
C LYS A 121 -12.48 -5.39 -10.62
N TYR A 122 -11.47 -4.89 -9.91
CA TYR A 122 -10.40 -5.74 -9.39
C TYR A 122 -10.86 -6.68 -8.26
N ASN A 123 -11.77 -6.23 -7.39
CA ASN A 123 -12.33 -7.08 -6.33
C ASN A 123 -13.11 -8.28 -6.90
N ASN A 124 -13.66 -8.16 -8.11
CA ASN A 124 -14.36 -9.23 -8.81
C ASN A 124 -13.43 -10.17 -9.58
N ASN A 125 -12.15 -9.84 -9.73
CA ASN A 125 -11.21 -10.74 -10.38
C ASN A 125 -10.97 -11.99 -9.51
N ILE A 126 -10.79 -13.12 -10.20
CA ILE A 126 -10.53 -14.42 -9.59
C ILE A 126 -9.03 -14.63 -9.55
N GLU A 127 -8.51 -14.89 -8.36
CA GLU A 127 -7.12 -15.28 -8.15
C GLU A 127 -6.91 -16.72 -8.65
N ASP A 128 -5.78 -16.97 -9.32
CA ASP A 128 -5.45 -18.34 -9.72
C ASP A 128 -5.12 -19.25 -8.53
N THR A 129 -5.16 -20.56 -8.74
CA THR A 129 -4.94 -21.54 -7.67
C THR A 129 -3.53 -21.52 -7.08
N GLU A 130 -2.56 -20.95 -7.80
CA GLU A 130 -1.15 -20.82 -7.42
C GLU A 130 -0.80 -19.44 -6.84
N GLN A 131 -1.81 -18.58 -6.66
CA GLN A 131 -1.69 -17.20 -6.19
C GLN A 131 -0.61 -16.45 -6.97
N TYR A 132 -0.69 -16.57 -8.30
CA TYR A 132 0.26 -16.03 -9.27
C TYR A 132 1.72 -16.44 -9.03
N GLY A 133 1.93 -17.65 -8.52
CA GLY A 133 3.25 -18.24 -8.24
C GLY A 133 3.83 -17.88 -6.87
N MET A 134 3.10 -17.14 -6.02
CA MET A 134 3.57 -16.74 -4.69
C MET A 134 3.10 -17.66 -3.56
N LYS A 135 2.12 -18.53 -3.80
CA LYS A 135 1.47 -19.40 -2.79
C LYS A 135 2.45 -20.19 -1.91
N TRP A 136 3.42 -20.84 -2.54
CA TRP A 136 4.45 -21.65 -1.87
C TRP A 136 5.79 -20.92 -1.69
N GLY A 137 5.87 -19.68 -2.18
CA GLY A 137 7.00 -18.79 -1.97
C GLY A 137 6.69 -17.81 -0.85
N VAL A 138 6.81 -16.51 -1.14
CA VAL A 138 6.66 -15.43 -0.16
C VAL A 138 5.40 -15.54 0.69
N PHE A 139 4.28 -16.00 0.13
CA PHE A 139 3.03 -16.08 0.88
C PHE A 139 2.95 -17.22 1.91
N LYS A 140 3.83 -18.23 1.78
CA LYS A 140 3.95 -19.28 2.78
C LYS A 140 4.69 -18.79 4.03
N PHE A 141 5.61 -17.86 3.86
CA PHE A 141 6.54 -17.43 4.92
C PHE A 141 6.08 -16.17 5.64
N LEU A 142 5.48 -15.22 4.91
CA LEU A 142 4.97 -13.99 5.52
C LEU A 142 3.62 -14.20 6.20
N LYS A 143 3.48 -13.65 7.41
CA LYS A 143 2.25 -13.64 8.19
C LYS A 143 1.61 -12.25 8.21
N ASN A 144 0.29 -12.23 8.11
CA ASN A 144 -0.50 -11.06 8.47
C ASN A 144 -0.39 -10.83 9.98
N THR A 145 -0.07 -9.60 10.38
CA THR A 145 0.11 -9.25 11.79
C THR A 145 -1.20 -9.19 12.58
N GLU A 146 -2.35 -9.06 11.92
CA GLU A 146 -3.65 -8.95 12.59
C GLU A 146 -4.25 -10.29 12.99
N ASN A 147 -4.17 -11.29 12.11
CA ASN A 147 -4.76 -12.61 12.34
C ASN A 147 -3.71 -13.70 12.56
N ASN A 148 -2.42 -13.36 12.47
CA ASN A 148 -1.27 -14.27 12.61
C ASN A 148 -1.27 -15.44 11.61
N LYS A 149 -2.10 -15.40 10.56
CA LYS A 149 -2.15 -16.40 9.48
C LYS A 149 -1.16 -16.02 8.38
N ILE A 150 -0.63 -17.04 7.71
CA ILE A 150 0.23 -16.87 6.54
C ILE A 150 -0.54 -16.26 5.36
N MET A 151 0.14 -15.48 4.53
CA MET A 151 -0.49 -14.72 3.45
C MET A 151 -1.21 -15.60 2.43
N ASN A 152 -0.83 -16.87 2.26
CA ASN A 152 -1.49 -17.78 1.32
C ASN A 152 -2.85 -18.32 1.84
N SER A 153 -3.20 -18.06 3.10
CA SER A 153 -4.42 -18.56 3.71
C SER A 153 -5.67 -17.87 3.15
N VAL A 154 -6.82 -18.54 3.18
CA VAL A 154 -8.08 -17.99 2.65
C VAL A 154 -8.51 -16.71 3.36
N GLU A 155 -8.20 -16.59 4.65
CA GLU A 155 -8.49 -15.41 5.48
C GLU A 155 -7.72 -14.16 5.02
N ASN A 156 -6.60 -14.35 4.32
CA ASN A 156 -5.75 -13.26 3.79
C ASN A 156 -6.01 -12.97 2.31
N THR A 157 -7.09 -13.49 1.74
CA THR A 157 -7.44 -13.26 0.32
C THR A 157 -7.54 -11.77 -0.02
N GLN A 158 -8.14 -10.95 0.84
CA GLN A 158 -8.24 -9.51 0.56
C GLN A 158 -6.88 -8.81 0.53
N LEU A 159 -5.93 -9.20 1.38
CA LEU A 159 -4.58 -8.65 1.36
C LEU A 159 -3.86 -8.99 0.04
N ARG A 160 -4.03 -10.22 -0.46
CA ARG A 160 -3.49 -10.62 -1.76
C ARG A 160 -4.14 -9.82 -2.90
N LYS A 161 -5.47 -9.64 -2.86
CA LYS A 161 -6.18 -8.79 -3.83
C LYS A 161 -5.65 -7.35 -3.84
N LEU A 162 -5.38 -6.76 -2.68
CA LEU A 162 -4.78 -5.43 -2.59
C LEU A 162 -3.39 -5.38 -3.27
N LEU A 163 -2.55 -6.40 -3.09
CA LEU A 163 -1.28 -6.49 -3.81
C LEU A 163 -1.50 -6.48 -5.33
N TYR A 164 -2.42 -7.31 -5.82
CA TYR A 164 -2.68 -7.44 -7.26
C TYR A 164 -3.25 -6.16 -7.85
N SER A 165 -4.22 -5.54 -7.17
CA SER A 165 -4.80 -4.26 -7.54
C SER A 165 -3.75 -3.12 -7.54
N SER A 166 -2.75 -3.16 -6.65
CA SER A 166 -1.64 -2.20 -6.65
C SER A 166 -0.78 -2.25 -7.93
N LEU A 167 -0.88 -3.35 -8.68
CA LEU A 167 -0.18 -3.63 -9.93
C LEU A 167 -1.15 -3.66 -11.13
N ASP A 168 -2.31 -3.03 -10.97
CA ASP A 168 -3.40 -2.91 -11.95
C ASP A 168 -3.99 -4.26 -12.38
N TRP A 169 -3.83 -5.30 -11.55
CA TRP A 169 -4.15 -6.69 -11.85
C TRP A 169 -3.50 -7.22 -13.14
N SER A 170 -2.31 -6.73 -13.48
CA SER A 170 -1.57 -7.26 -14.63
C SER A 170 -0.94 -8.60 -14.27
N GLU A 171 -1.60 -9.72 -14.61
CA GLU A 171 -1.16 -11.06 -14.19
C GLU A 171 0.29 -11.37 -14.57
N GLY A 172 0.70 -11.02 -15.79
CA GLY A 172 2.09 -11.20 -16.22
C GLY A 172 3.08 -10.42 -15.36
N LYS A 173 2.75 -9.17 -14.98
CA LYS A 173 3.55 -8.36 -14.07
C LYS A 173 3.56 -8.95 -12.66
N ILE A 174 2.42 -9.41 -12.17
CA ILE A 174 2.27 -10.04 -10.85
C ILE A 174 3.12 -11.30 -10.76
N ARG A 175 3.09 -12.18 -11.77
CA ARG A 175 3.92 -13.40 -11.79
C ARG A 175 5.41 -13.08 -11.81
N LYS A 176 5.85 -12.17 -12.70
CA LYS A 176 7.26 -11.75 -12.77
C LYS A 176 7.73 -11.17 -11.45
N PHE A 177 6.93 -10.28 -10.87
CA PHE A 177 7.23 -9.70 -9.57
C PHE A 177 7.21 -10.74 -8.45
N GLY A 178 6.26 -11.67 -8.47
CA GLY A 178 6.14 -12.76 -7.51
C GLY A 178 7.35 -13.69 -7.51
N THR A 179 7.90 -14.01 -8.68
CA THR A 179 9.17 -14.75 -8.80
C THR A 179 10.31 -14.01 -8.08
N ILE A 180 10.45 -12.70 -8.32
CA ILE A 180 11.50 -11.89 -7.69
C ILE A 180 11.27 -11.83 -6.16
N LEU A 181 10.03 -11.62 -5.73
CA LEU A 181 9.69 -11.50 -4.31
C LEU A 181 9.90 -12.82 -3.56
N ASN A 182 9.64 -13.97 -4.20
CA ASN A 182 9.99 -15.29 -3.69
C ASN A 182 11.50 -15.45 -3.50
N THR A 183 12.30 -14.99 -4.47
CA THR A 183 13.76 -15.01 -4.37
C THR A 183 14.25 -14.12 -3.24
N ILE A 184 13.70 -12.91 -3.09
CA ILE A 184 14.02 -12.02 -1.96
C ILE A 184 13.72 -12.75 -0.66
N GLU A 185 12.48 -13.18 -0.41
CA GLU A 185 12.08 -13.81 0.86
C GLU A 185 12.97 -15.00 1.25
N ARG A 186 13.36 -15.85 0.28
CA ARG A 186 14.22 -17.02 0.55
C ARG A 186 15.64 -16.67 0.96
N ASN A 187 16.13 -15.47 0.63
CA ASN A 187 17.52 -15.06 0.80
C ASN A 187 17.68 -13.83 1.70
N ASP A 188 16.57 -13.28 2.20
CA ASP A 188 16.52 -12.00 2.88
C ASP A 188 16.66 -12.17 4.39
N THR A 189 17.65 -11.50 4.97
CA THR A 189 17.88 -11.41 6.41
C THR A 189 17.30 -10.14 7.04
N ASN A 190 16.80 -9.19 6.22
CA ASN A 190 16.49 -7.81 6.62
C ASN A 190 15.02 -7.41 6.42
N HIS A 191 14.11 -8.38 6.23
CA HIS A 191 12.67 -8.14 6.05
C HIS A 191 12.33 -7.19 4.87
N LEU A 192 13.17 -7.15 3.85
CA LEU A 192 12.94 -6.45 2.60
C LEU A 192 11.67 -6.96 1.90
N ALA A 193 11.44 -8.27 1.80
CA ALA A 193 10.23 -8.81 1.18
C ALA A 193 8.95 -8.32 1.90
N LYS A 194 8.95 -8.36 3.24
CA LYS A 194 7.86 -7.82 4.06
C LYS A 194 7.67 -6.32 3.86
N THR A 195 8.77 -5.56 3.78
CA THR A 195 8.74 -4.11 3.53
C THR A 195 8.10 -3.78 2.18
N ILE A 196 8.53 -4.45 1.12
CA ILE A 196 7.99 -4.29 -0.22
C ILE A 196 6.50 -4.68 -0.26
N LEU A 197 6.15 -5.80 0.36
CA LEU A 197 4.75 -6.26 0.42
C LEU A 197 3.87 -5.25 1.16
N SER A 198 4.33 -4.71 2.29
CA SER A 198 3.60 -3.68 3.04
C SER A 198 3.43 -2.39 2.23
N ALA A 199 4.46 -1.95 1.50
CA ALA A 199 4.40 -0.81 0.59
C ALA A 199 3.30 -0.98 -0.46
N GLY A 200 3.20 -2.15 -1.11
CA GLY A 200 2.16 -2.43 -2.10
C GLY A 200 0.76 -2.57 -1.49
N VAL A 201 0.63 -3.46 -0.50
CA VAL A 201 -0.66 -3.88 0.07
C VAL A 201 -1.30 -2.77 0.89
N ASN A 202 -0.61 -2.24 1.89
CA ASN A 202 -1.22 -1.31 2.84
C ASN A 202 -1.25 0.11 2.30
N TYR A 203 -0.14 0.54 1.72
CA TYR A 203 0.07 1.95 1.40
C TYR A 203 -0.34 2.30 -0.01
N ALA A 204 0.23 1.64 -1.03
CA ALA A 204 -0.10 1.93 -2.42
C ALA A 204 -1.56 1.60 -2.75
N GLN A 205 -2.14 0.57 -2.13
CA GLN A 205 -3.52 0.17 -2.41
C GLN A 205 -4.47 0.32 -1.22
N GLY A 206 -4.17 -0.22 -0.04
CA GLY A 206 -5.11 -0.22 1.09
C GLY A 206 -5.63 1.17 1.49
N TYR A 207 -4.73 2.12 1.78
CA TYR A 207 -5.11 3.49 2.13
C TYR A 207 -5.75 4.24 0.96
N PHE A 208 -5.37 3.91 -0.29
CA PHE A 208 -6.00 4.46 -1.48
C PHE A 208 -7.46 3.99 -1.61
N GLU A 209 -7.73 2.70 -1.51
CA GLU A 209 -9.10 2.16 -1.60
C GLU A 209 -9.98 2.71 -0.47
N TRP A 210 -9.44 2.75 0.75
CA TRP A 210 -10.12 3.31 1.91
C TRP A 210 -10.57 4.75 1.68
N ILE A 211 -9.67 5.63 1.21
CA ILE A 211 -10.01 7.04 1.05
C ILE A 211 -10.90 7.29 -0.16
N ILE A 212 -10.78 6.50 -1.22
CA ILE A 212 -11.69 6.54 -2.36
C ILE A 212 -13.11 6.15 -1.95
N SER A 213 -13.25 5.03 -1.23
CA SER A 213 -14.55 4.59 -0.70
C SER A 213 -15.17 5.64 0.24
N THR A 214 -14.36 6.19 1.15
CA THR A 214 -14.80 7.25 2.07
C THR A 214 -15.28 8.50 1.32
N THR A 215 -14.54 8.92 0.29
CA THR A 215 -14.90 10.08 -0.53
C THR A 215 -16.15 9.82 -1.36
N TYR A 216 -16.27 8.64 -1.97
CA TYR A 216 -17.44 8.21 -2.73
C TYR A 216 -18.72 8.29 -1.89
N ASN A 217 -18.67 7.76 -0.65
CA ASN A 217 -19.78 7.77 0.29
C ASN A 217 -20.15 9.17 0.83
N LYS A 218 -19.25 10.15 0.67
CA LYS A 218 -19.42 11.52 1.19
C LYS A 218 -19.47 12.57 0.07
N THR A 219 -19.77 12.17 -1.16
CA THR A 219 -19.85 13.07 -2.31
C THR A 219 -20.81 14.24 -2.10
N GLU A 220 -21.96 14.01 -1.44
CA GLU A 220 -22.92 15.08 -1.11
C GLU A 220 -22.35 16.12 -0.12
N HIS A 221 -21.45 15.71 0.77
CA HIS A 221 -20.82 16.60 1.75
C HIS A 221 -19.88 17.61 1.08
N LEU A 222 -19.38 17.33 -0.12
CA LEU A 222 -18.46 18.21 -0.84
C LEU A 222 -19.04 19.61 -1.08
N ASN A 223 -20.36 19.72 -1.30
CA ASN A 223 -21.05 21.00 -1.50
C ASN A 223 -20.95 21.93 -0.28
N LYS A 224 -20.77 21.36 0.92
CA LYS A 224 -20.66 22.07 2.20
C LYS A 224 -19.24 22.52 2.52
N LEU A 225 -18.25 22.08 1.73
CA LEU A 225 -16.85 22.41 1.97
C LEU A 225 -16.47 23.78 1.38
N THR A 226 -15.60 24.49 2.08
CA THR A 226 -14.97 25.72 1.55
C THR A 226 -14.09 25.40 0.32
N LEU A 227 -13.91 26.38 -0.57
CA LEU A 227 -13.03 26.25 -1.74
C LEU A 227 -11.62 25.74 -1.39
N ARG A 228 -11.02 26.26 -0.30
CA ARG A 228 -9.70 25.83 0.20
C ARG A 228 -9.67 24.34 0.57
N LYS A 229 -10.70 23.85 1.25
CA LYS A 229 -10.83 22.43 1.61
C LYS A 229 -10.92 21.53 0.37
N LEU A 230 -11.69 21.95 -0.64
CA LEU A 230 -11.80 21.23 -1.92
C LEU A 230 -10.47 21.19 -2.67
N LYS A 231 -9.76 22.32 -2.75
CA LYS A 231 -8.40 22.38 -3.33
C LYS A 231 -7.42 21.44 -2.62
N ASN A 232 -7.50 21.37 -1.29
CA ASN A 232 -6.66 20.46 -0.50
C ASN A 232 -6.97 18.99 -0.77
N ILE A 233 -8.25 18.61 -0.86
CA ILE A 233 -8.65 17.23 -1.22
C ILE A 233 -8.07 16.86 -2.59
N LYS A 234 -8.29 17.71 -3.60
CA LYS A 234 -7.76 17.48 -4.95
C LYS A 234 -6.23 17.32 -4.95
N ALA A 235 -5.51 18.25 -4.32
CA ALA A 235 -4.06 18.21 -4.27
C ALA A 235 -3.52 16.95 -3.56
N ASN A 236 -4.19 16.49 -2.50
CA ASN A 236 -3.81 15.26 -1.80
C ASN A 236 -4.07 14.02 -2.65
N PHE A 237 -5.19 13.96 -3.38
CA PHE A 237 -5.45 12.89 -4.34
C PHE A 237 -4.38 12.83 -5.45
N GLU A 238 -4.00 13.96 -6.02
CA GLU A 238 -2.94 14.01 -7.05
C GLU A 238 -1.59 13.54 -6.50
N LYS A 239 -1.26 13.85 -5.23
CA LYS A 239 -0.06 13.32 -4.57
C LYS A 239 -0.14 11.81 -4.34
N ILE A 240 -1.30 11.29 -3.94
CA ILE A 240 -1.52 9.84 -3.80
C ILE A 240 -1.31 9.15 -5.15
N ASP A 241 -1.88 9.66 -6.24
CA ASP A 241 -1.72 9.08 -7.57
C ASP A 241 -0.25 9.05 -8.00
N LYS A 242 0.51 10.12 -7.74
CA LYS A 242 1.96 10.17 -8.01
C LYS A 242 2.74 9.12 -7.21
N LEU A 243 2.42 8.93 -5.93
CA LEU A 243 3.07 7.90 -5.11
C LEU A 243 2.71 6.49 -5.58
N ARG A 244 1.46 6.24 -5.96
CA ARG A 244 1.04 4.95 -6.56
C ARG A 244 1.74 4.69 -7.88
N GLN A 245 1.93 5.73 -8.71
CA GLN A 245 2.73 5.59 -9.93
C GLN A 245 4.18 5.27 -9.61
N LYS A 246 4.77 5.93 -8.61
CA LYS A 246 6.14 5.65 -8.15
C LYS A 246 6.31 4.21 -7.69
N TRP A 247 5.32 3.65 -6.99
CA TRP A 247 5.27 2.23 -6.63
C TRP A 247 5.35 1.34 -7.89
N ARG A 248 4.46 1.57 -8.86
CA ARG A 248 4.43 0.79 -10.11
C ARG A 248 5.72 0.91 -10.91
N ASP A 249 6.28 2.12 -11.00
CA ASP A 249 7.53 2.36 -11.72
C ASP A 249 8.71 1.65 -11.07
N ALA A 250 8.79 1.63 -9.74
CA ALA A 250 9.81 0.89 -9.02
C ALA A 250 9.71 -0.62 -9.32
N ILE A 251 8.50 -1.20 -9.26
CA ILE A 251 8.28 -2.61 -9.58
C ILE A 251 8.64 -2.91 -11.04
N ASN A 252 8.21 -2.08 -11.99
CA ASN A 252 8.54 -2.26 -13.41
C ASN A 252 10.06 -2.25 -13.65
N LYS A 253 10.80 -1.33 -13.00
CA LYS A 253 12.25 -1.26 -13.14
C LYS A 253 12.98 -2.44 -12.50
N ILE A 254 12.48 -2.93 -11.35
CA ILE A 254 13.00 -4.14 -10.72
C ILE A 254 12.82 -5.34 -11.64
N ILE A 255 11.61 -5.52 -12.21
CA ILE A 255 11.33 -6.58 -13.18
C ILE A 255 12.27 -6.47 -14.38
N ALA A 256 12.36 -5.29 -15.00
CA ALA A 256 13.15 -5.10 -16.21
C ALA A 256 14.64 -5.44 -16.00
N LYS A 257 15.23 -5.00 -14.87
CA LYS A 257 16.64 -5.30 -14.56
C LYS A 257 16.87 -6.77 -14.24
N TYR A 258 15.94 -7.38 -13.51
CA TYR A 258 16.00 -8.81 -13.23
C TYR A 258 15.91 -9.63 -14.53
N GLU A 259 14.98 -9.30 -15.44
CA GLU A 259 14.83 -9.98 -16.73
C GLU A 259 16.03 -9.78 -17.65
N ALA A 260 16.63 -8.58 -17.65
CA ALA A 260 17.86 -8.30 -18.38
C ALA A 260 19.11 -8.94 -17.76
N ASN A 261 18.98 -9.63 -16.61
CA ASN A 261 20.08 -10.17 -15.83
C ASN A 261 21.22 -9.15 -15.62
N THR A 262 20.86 -7.88 -15.42
CA THR A 262 21.83 -6.81 -15.19
C THR A 262 22.71 -7.19 -13.99
N ASP A 263 24.03 -7.01 -14.10
CA ASP A 263 25.00 -7.36 -13.06
C ASP A 263 24.93 -8.83 -12.57
N GLY A 264 24.34 -9.74 -13.35
CA GLY A 264 24.18 -11.14 -12.97
C GLY A 264 23.12 -11.41 -11.89
N MET A 265 22.17 -10.48 -11.69
CA MET A 265 21.17 -10.53 -10.61
C MET A 265 20.29 -11.79 -10.56
N GLN A 266 20.10 -12.51 -11.68
CA GLN A 266 19.34 -13.78 -11.65
C GLN A 266 20.11 -14.92 -10.97
N ASN A 267 21.44 -14.85 -11.02
CA ASN A 267 22.32 -15.89 -10.50
C ASN A 267 22.96 -15.50 -9.16
N ASN A 268 22.84 -14.23 -8.75
CA ASN A 268 23.40 -13.71 -7.52
C ASN A 268 22.32 -13.03 -6.67
N ASN A 269 21.76 -13.78 -5.72
CA ASN A 269 20.72 -13.30 -4.82
C ASN A 269 21.18 -12.10 -3.97
N GLN A 270 22.47 -12.04 -3.59
CA GLN A 270 23.00 -10.92 -2.80
C GLN A 270 23.04 -9.62 -3.62
N GLU A 271 23.41 -9.71 -4.90
CA GLU A 271 23.41 -8.53 -5.77
C GLU A 271 21.98 -8.04 -6.03
N LEU A 272 21.00 -8.94 -6.21
CA LEU A 272 19.59 -8.58 -6.29
C LEU A 272 19.12 -7.81 -5.05
N LEU A 273 19.39 -8.33 -3.85
CA LEU A 273 19.00 -7.69 -2.59
C LEU A 273 19.64 -6.31 -2.42
N LYS A 274 20.95 -6.21 -2.68
CA LYS A 274 21.71 -4.95 -2.63
C LYS A 274 21.17 -3.94 -3.63
N HIS A 275 20.88 -4.37 -4.86
CA HIS A 275 20.32 -3.52 -5.89
C HIS A 275 18.97 -2.93 -5.46
N ILE A 276 18.06 -3.79 -5.01
CA ILE A 276 16.71 -3.36 -4.63
C ILE A 276 16.77 -2.42 -3.42
N ASN A 277 17.54 -2.77 -2.39
CA ASN A 277 17.63 -1.96 -1.19
C ASN A 277 18.28 -0.59 -1.47
N SER A 278 19.37 -0.55 -2.24
CA SER A 278 20.06 0.72 -2.56
C SER A 278 19.24 1.64 -3.46
N GLN A 279 18.57 1.10 -4.48
CA GLN A 279 17.86 1.91 -5.48
C GLN A 279 16.42 2.24 -5.06
N TYR A 280 15.74 1.33 -4.36
CA TYR A 280 14.31 1.43 -4.10
C TYR A 280 13.94 1.31 -2.61
N GLY A 281 14.91 1.03 -1.71
CA GLY A 281 14.64 0.89 -0.28
C GLY A 281 13.93 2.11 0.32
N ARG A 282 14.41 3.32 0.00
CA ARG A 282 13.76 4.59 0.40
C ARG A 282 12.34 4.73 -0.16
N VAL A 283 12.11 4.29 -1.39
CA VAL A 283 10.78 4.36 -2.01
C VAL A 283 9.80 3.53 -1.19
N PHE A 284 10.15 2.28 -0.88
CA PHE A 284 9.27 1.37 -0.15
C PHE A 284 9.12 1.73 1.33
N LYS A 285 10.20 2.15 2.00
CA LYS A 285 10.22 2.44 3.43
C LYS A 285 9.67 3.81 3.80
N ASP A 286 9.93 4.84 2.98
CA ASP A 286 9.72 6.22 3.41
C ASP A 286 8.73 6.98 2.52
N GLU A 287 8.72 6.70 1.21
CA GLU A 287 7.91 7.50 0.28
C GLU A 287 6.49 6.99 0.12
N ILE A 288 6.32 5.71 -0.24
CA ILE A 288 5.00 5.11 -0.41
C ILE A 288 4.16 5.20 0.88
N PRO A 289 4.71 5.03 2.09
CA PRO A 289 3.94 5.19 3.32
C PRO A 289 3.32 6.58 3.55
N LYS A 290 3.79 7.63 2.86
CA LYS A 290 3.19 8.97 2.94
C LYS A 290 1.74 9.02 2.45
N ILE A 291 1.30 8.03 1.65
CA ILE A 291 -0.10 7.90 1.24
C ILE A 291 -1.04 7.86 2.45
N LYS A 292 -0.63 7.22 3.57
CA LYS A 292 -1.42 7.17 4.80
C LYS A 292 -1.79 8.56 5.31
N ALA A 293 -0.80 9.44 5.46
CA ALA A 293 -1.01 10.78 5.98
C ALA A 293 -1.89 11.61 5.03
N LEU A 294 -1.65 11.53 3.71
CA LEU A 294 -2.46 12.21 2.70
C LEU A 294 -3.92 11.75 2.73
N ALA A 295 -4.15 10.45 2.90
CA ALA A 295 -5.48 9.86 3.00
C ALA A 295 -6.20 10.31 4.29
N GLN A 296 -5.49 10.32 5.42
CA GLN A 296 -6.01 10.81 6.69
C GLN A 296 -6.34 12.30 6.66
N ASP A 297 -5.57 13.11 5.93
CA ASP A 297 -5.87 14.54 5.76
C ASP A 297 -7.15 14.76 4.95
N ILE A 298 -7.39 13.96 3.90
CA ILE A 298 -8.66 13.98 3.16
C ILE A 298 -9.81 13.56 4.07
N GLU A 299 -9.65 12.46 4.83
CA GLU A 299 -10.67 11.95 5.74
C GLU A 299 -11.09 13.01 6.77
N LYS A 300 -10.13 13.71 7.38
CA LYS A 300 -10.39 14.82 8.33
C LYS A 300 -11.19 15.96 7.71
N ILE A 301 -10.97 16.26 6.42
CA ILE A 301 -11.73 17.31 5.72
C ILE A 301 -13.19 16.87 5.48
N LEU A 302 -13.41 15.57 5.27
CA LEU A 302 -14.70 14.96 4.95
C LEU A 302 -15.54 14.57 6.19
N LYS A 303 -14.97 14.60 7.40
CA LYS A 303 -15.70 14.43 8.67
C LYS A 303 -16.56 15.65 8.96
#